data_AF-A0A3A1P8A3-F1
#
_entry.id   AF-A0A3A1P8A3-F1
#
_cell.length_a   1.000
_cell.length_b   1.000
_cell.length_c   1.000
_cell.angle_alpha   90.00
_cell.angle_beta   90.00
_cell.angle_gamma   90.00
#
_symmetry.space_group_name_H-M   'P 1'
#
loop_
_entity.id
_entity.type
_entity.pdbx_description
1 polymer ?
#
loop_
_entity_poly.entity_id
_entity_poly.type
_entity_poly.pdbx_seq_one_letter_code
_entity_poly.pdbx_strand_id
1 'polypeptide(L)'
;TAFADFARSSPLPVAAAANAVDITAIDIPRERPAPPPPPPPPPPPAHPSRQWVQVATGQDTAAFRYDWRRIKRSAEGLLDDAKAFTTRWGETNRLLTGPFANAREAQEFVSELGKAGIDSFRFTSDAGQEVKPL
;
A
#
# COMPACT_ATOMS: atom_id res chain seq x y z
N THR A 1 -1.52 36.64 -65.27
CA THR A 1 -0.31 36.46 -64.43
C THR A 1 -0.77 36.20 -63.00
N ALA A 2 -0.96 34.93 -62.61
CA ALA A 2 -0.17 34.14 -61.62
C ALA A 2 -0.66 34.30 -60.15
N PHE A 3 -1.27 33.27 -59.51
CA PHE A 3 -0.74 32.31 -58.47
C PHE A 3 0.00 32.99 -57.29
N ALA A 4 -0.07 32.67 -55.98
CA ALA A 4 -0.66 31.67 -55.06
C ALA A 4 -0.62 32.33 -53.65
N ASP A 5 -1.37 31.94 -52.61
CA ASP A 5 -1.00 30.88 -51.67
C ASP A 5 -2.15 30.63 -50.67
N PHE A 6 -2.33 29.35 -50.33
CA PHE A 6 -3.44 28.76 -49.58
C PHE A 6 -2.84 28.12 -48.33
N ALA A 7 -3.17 28.59 -47.13
CA ALA A 7 -2.96 27.79 -45.93
C ALA A 7 -4.03 28.06 -44.86
N ARG A 8 -4.97 27.10 -44.84
CA ARG A 8 -5.87 26.71 -43.76
C ARG A 8 -7.15 27.53 -43.59
N SER A 9 -8.21 26.88 -44.07
CA SER A 9 -9.62 27.25 -44.01
C SER A 9 -10.08 27.85 -42.67
N SER A 10 -10.89 28.90 -42.81
CA SER A 10 -11.54 29.72 -41.79
C SER A 10 -12.38 28.96 -40.74
N PRO A 11 -12.70 29.62 -39.60
CA PRO A 11 -13.35 29.03 -38.44
C PRO A 11 -14.89 29.10 -38.52
N LEU A 12 -15.56 28.27 -37.71
CA LEU A 12 -16.91 28.54 -37.21
C LEU A 12 -16.97 28.27 -35.70
N PRO A 13 -17.64 29.13 -34.91
CA PRO A 13 -17.81 28.96 -33.46
C PRO A 13 -19.16 28.29 -33.13
N VAL A 14 -19.18 27.36 -32.18
CA VAL A 14 -20.39 27.02 -31.38
C VAL A 14 -19.98 26.63 -29.96
N ALA A 15 -20.68 27.22 -29.00
CA ALA A 15 -20.43 27.20 -27.56
C ALA A 15 -21.03 25.99 -26.81
N ALA A 16 -20.43 25.72 -25.64
CA ALA A 16 -20.93 25.07 -24.41
C ALA A 16 -21.58 23.67 -24.47
N ALA A 17 -20.88 22.69 -23.90
CA ALA A 17 -21.42 21.38 -23.54
C ALA A 17 -22.02 21.42 -22.12
N ALA A 18 -23.34 21.23 -22.01
CA ALA A 18 -24.04 20.99 -20.76
C ALA A 18 -25.20 20.02 -21.04
N ASN A 19 -24.96 18.72 -20.86
CA ASN A 19 -26.02 17.71 -20.89
C ASN A 19 -25.87 16.83 -19.66
N ALA A 20 -26.83 16.99 -18.75
CA ALA A 20 -26.97 16.29 -17.48
C ALA A 20 -27.13 14.77 -17.66
N VAL A 21 -26.68 14.00 -16.65
CA VAL A 21 -26.87 12.55 -16.56
C VAL A 21 -27.96 12.26 -15.52
N ASP A 22 -29.06 11.67 -15.97
CA ASP A 22 -30.21 11.26 -15.15
C ASP A 22 -30.17 9.74 -14.89
N ILE A 23 -30.35 9.33 -13.63
CA ILE A 23 -30.05 7.99 -13.09
C ILE A 23 -31.36 7.35 -12.59
N THR A 24 -32.24 6.84 -13.47
CA THR A 24 -33.49 6.20 -12.98
C THR A 24 -34.11 5.04 -13.80
N ALA A 25 -33.54 4.50 -14.89
CA ALA A 25 -34.21 3.37 -15.56
C ALA A 25 -33.33 2.52 -16.50
N ILE A 26 -32.81 1.37 -16.05
CA ILE A 26 -32.51 0.23 -16.96
C ILE A 26 -32.80 -1.09 -16.23
N ASP A 27 -33.79 -1.83 -16.74
CA ASP A 27 -34.29 -3.14 -16.29
C ASP A 27 -33.82 -4.27 -17.24
N ILE A 28 -33.64 -5.49 -16.73
CA ILE A 28 -32.89 -6.64 -17.31
C ILE A 28 -33.90 -7.72 -17.74
N PRO A 29 -33.84 -8.45 -18.90
CA PRO A 29 -33.21 -9.79 -18.92
C PRO A 29 -32.87 -10.46 -20.29
N ARG A 30 -31.72 -11.16 -20.40
CA ARG A 30 -31.60 -12.42 -21.19
C ARG A 30 -30.43 -13.29 -20.70
N GLU A 31 -30.75 -14.56 -20.43
CA GLU A 31 -29.92 -15.64 -19.86
C GLU A 31 -28.54 -15.81 -20.51
N ARG A 32 -27.49 -15.75 -19.68
CA ARG A 32 -26.19 -16.34 -19.96
C ARG A 32 -26.18 -17.78 -19.40
N PRO A 33 -25.60 -18.76 -20.11
CA PRO A 33 -25.47 -20.12 -19.59
C PRO A 33 -24.77 -20.07 -18.23
N ALA A 34 -25.24 -20.87 -17.28
CA ALA A 34 -24.76 -20.86 -15.90
C ALA A 34 -23.22 -20.86 -15.90
N PRO A 35 -22.57 -19.87 -15.26
CA PRO A 35 -21.13 -19.90 -15.12
C PRO A 35 -20.75 -21.22 -14.43
N PRO A 36 -19.62 -21.84 -14.81
CA PRO A 36 -19.10 -22.99 -14.06
C PRO A 36 -19.07 -22.60 -12.57
N PRO A 37 -19.31 -23.56 -11.65
CA PRO A 37 -19.30 -23.27 -10.23
C PRO A 37 -18.03 -22.46 -9.90
N PRO A 38 -18.15 -21.38 -9.11
CA PRO A 38 -16.99 -20.59 -8.76
C PRO A 38 -15.91 -21.55 -8.23
N PRO A 39 -14.64 -21.39 -8.63
CA PRO A 39 -13.58 -22.17 -8.03
C PRO A 39 -13.73 -22.03 -6.51
N PRO A 40 -13.51 -23.11 -5.73
CA PRO A 40 -13.60 -23.04 -4.28
C PRO A 40 -12.81 -21.81 -3.81
N PRO A 41 -13.33 -21.05 -2.82
CA PRO A 41 -12.63 -19.87 -2.32
C PRO A 41 -11.18 -20.30 -2.06
N PRO A 42 -10.19 -19.55 -2.57
CA PRO A 42 -8.79 -19.90 -2.36
C PRO A 42 -8.61 -20.11 -0.86
N PRO A 43 -7.87 -21.16 -0.44
CA PRO A 43 -7.64 -21.44 0.97
C PRO A 43 -7.22 -20.13 1.64
N PRO A 44 -7.75 -19.81 2.83
CA PRO A 44 -7.43 -18.55 3.50
C PRO A 44 -5.90 -18.39 3.49
N PRO A 45 -5.39 -17.25 2.98
CA PRO A 45 -3.95 -17.08 2.82
C PRO A 45 -3.29 -17.32 4.17
N ALA A 46 -2.28 -18.20 4.20
CA ALA A 46 -1.63 -18.66 5.42
C ALA A 46 -1.12 -17.50 6.30
N HIS A 47 -0.89 -16.33 5.70
CA HIS A 47 -0.61 -15.07 6.38
C HIS A 47 -1.53 -13.96 5.83
N PRO A 48 -2.52 -13.48 6.60
CA PRO A 48 -3.35 -12.35 6.17
C PRO A 48 -2.50 -11.08 6.03
N SER A 49 -2.89 -10.17 5.13
CA SER A 49 -2.24 -8.87 5.00
C SER A 49 -2.29 -8.13 6.33
N ARG A 50 -1.13 -7.78 6.87
CA ARG A 50 -0.97 -7.14 8.18
C ARG A 50 -0.29 -5.79 8.01
N GLN A 51 -0.57 -4.93 8.98
CA GLN A 51 0.03 -3.62 9.07
C GLN A 51 1.24 -3.71 9.99
N TRP A 52 2.35 -3.15 9.55
CA TRP A 52 3.63 -3.17 10.23
C TRP A 52 4.23 -1.78 10.22
N VAL A 53 5.17 -1.56 11.12
CA VAL A 53 6.01 -0.37 11.11
C VAL A 53 7.44 -0.82 10.89
N GLN A 54 8.04 -0.35 9.82
CA GLN A 54 9.46 -0.55 9.56
C GLN A 54 10.25 0.47 10.36
N VAL A 55 11.27 -0.01 11.08
CA VAL A 55 12.15 0.82 11.90
C VAL A 55 13.60 0.79 11.44
N ALA A 56 14.00 -0.22 10.64
CA ALA A 56 15.30 -0.28 9.99
C ALA A 56 15.30 -1.20 8.76
N THR A 57 16.34 -1.11 7.94
CA THR A 57 16.59 -2.01 6.80
C THR A 57 18.08 -2.24 6.65
N GLY A 58 18.48 -3.45 6.25
CA GLY A 58 19.89 -3.82 6.16
C GLY A 58 20.09 -5.24 5.63
N GLN A 59 21.28 -5.53 5.12
CA GLN A 59 21.61 -6.88 4.63
C GLN A 59 21.97 -7.82 5.78
N ASP A 60 22.62 -7.30 6.81
CA ASP A 60 23.08 -8.09 7.96
C ASP A 60 21.98 -8.30 8.99
N THR A 61 21.56 -9.56 9.16
CA THR A 61 20.56 -9.96 10.16
C THR A 61 21.13 -9.97 11.58
N ALA A 62 22.43 -10.12 11.76
CA ALA A 62 23.06 -10.03 13.08
C ALA A 62 23.02 -8.58 13.59
N ALA A 63 23.28 -7.60 12.71
CA ALA A 63 23.20 -6.17 13.01
C ALA A 63 21.79 -5.77 13.50
N PHE A 64 20.72 -6.38 12.97
CA PHE A 64 19.36 -6.08 13.38
C PHE A 64 19.07 -6.29 14.86
N ARG A 65 19.69 -7.26 15.52
CA ARG A 65 19.53 -7.42 16.98
C ARG A 65 20.12 -6.24 17.74
N TYR A 66 21.23 -5.68 17.24
CA TYR A 66 21.85 -4.49 17.83
C TYR A 66 21.03 -3.24 17.52
N ASP A 67 20.59 -3.07 16.27
CA ASP A 67 19.74 -1.96 15.85
C ASP A 67 18.43 -1.95 16.64
N TRP A 68 17.75 -3.09 16.75
CA TRP A 68 16.53 -3.21 17.53
C TRP A 68 16.72 -2.77 18.98
N ARG A 69 17.79 -3.24 19.65
CA ARG A 69 18.09 -2.84 21.03
C ARG A 69 18.45 -1.35 21.15
N ARG A 70 19.09 -0.77 20.14
CA ARG A 70 19.36 0.68 20.10
C ARG A 70 18.06 1.46 19.95
N ILE A 71 17.22 1.08 19.00
CA ILE A 71 15.91 1.70 18.73
C ILE A 71 15.01 1.58 19.97
N LYS A 72 14.94 0.42 20.63
CA LYS A 72 14.20 0.25 21.90
C LYS A 72 14.62 1.25 22.98
N ARG A 73 15.92 1.46 23.15
CA ARG A 73 16.45 2.44 24.12
C ARG A 73 16.13 3.87 23.74
N SER A 74 16.11 4.19 22.45
CA SER A 74 15.75 5.51 21.94
C SER A 74 14.24 5.77 21.97
N ALA A 75 13.42 4.72 21.96
CA ALA A 75 11.96 4.83 21.88
C ALA A 75 11.30 5.14 23.22
N GLU A 76 12.07 5.42 24.28
CA GLU A 76 11.59 5.83 25.61
C GLU A 76 10.46 4.94 26.17
N GLY A 77 10.51 3.63 25.88
CA GLY A 77 9.52 2.64 26.32
C GLY A 77 8.42 2.29 25.32
N LEU A 78 8.25 3.04 24.22
CA LEU A 78 7.23 2.76 23.18
C LEU A 78 7.41 1.38 22.52
N LEU A 79 8.64 0.87 22.49
CA LEU A 79 8.98 -0.43 21.89
C LEU A 79 9.26 -1.52 22.94
N ASP A 80 8.97 -1.28 24.21
CA ASP A 80 9.29 -2.28 25.25
C ASP A 80 8.45 -3.54 25.13
N ASP A 81 7.14 -3.37 24.91
CA ASP A 81 6.19 -4.46 24.64
C ASP A 81 6.13 -4.86 23.16
N ALA A 82 6.75 -4.04 22.29
CA ALA A 82 6.74 -4.28 20.86
C ALA A 82 7.70 -5.43 20.51
N LYS A 83 7.31 -6.23 19.52
CA LYS A 83 8.10 -7.36 19.02
C LYS A 83 8.78 -7.01 17.71
N ALA A 84 10.04 -7.41 17.58
CA ALA A 84 10.80 -7.27 16.34
C ALA A 84 10.52 -8.43 15.40
N PHE A 85 10.33 -8.08 14.13
CA PHE A 85 10.17 -9.01 13.04
C PHE A 85 11.06 -8.60 11.89
N THR A 86 11.35 -9.56 11.02
CA THR A 86 12.15 -9.37 9.84
C THR A 86 11.45 -9.95 8.63
N THR A 87 11.55 -9.27 7.50
CA THR A 87 11.10 -9.82 6.22
C THR A 87 12.13 -9.55 5.16
N ARG A 88 12.26 -10.47 4.20
CA ARG A 88 13.21 -10.31 3.11
C ARG A 88 12.68 -9.31 2.09
N TRP A 89 13.53 -8.39 1.64
CA TRP A 89 13.24 -7.45 0.59
C TRP A 89 14.41 -7.36 -0.39
N GLY A 90 14.31 -8.12 -1.48
CA GLY A 90 15.38 -8.27 -2.46
C GLY A 90 16.63 -8.89 -1.84
N GLU A 91 17.75 -8.15 -1.89
CA GLU A 91 19.02 -8.53 -1.28
C GLU A 91 19.15 -8.11 0.19
N THR A 92 18.22 -7.28 0.67
CA THR A 92 18.20 -6.79 2.05
C THR A 92 17.11 -7.47 2.86
N ASN A 93 17.14 -7.22 4.15
CA ASN A 93 16.05 -7.53 5.05
C ASN A 93 15.48 -6.21 5.57
N ARG A 94 14.22 -6.22 5.98
CA ARG A 94 13.57 -5.11 6.68
C ARG A 94 13.32 -5.52 8.12
N LEU A 95 13.59 -4.62 9.05
CA LEU A 95 13.23 -4.75 10.46
C LEU A 95 11.89 -4.05 10.68
N LEU A 96 10.92 -4.83 11.15
CA LEU A 96 9.54 -4.45 11.37
C LEU A 96 9.18 -4.59 12.85
N THR A 97 8.19 -3.82 13.27
CA THR A 97 7.50 -3.97 14.56
C THR A 97 5.99 -4.04 14.31
N GLY A 98 5.26 -4.73 15.19
CA GLY A 98 3.83 -5.01 15.05
C GLY A 98 3.49 -6.46 15.41
N PRO A 99 2.44 -7.08 14.87
CA PRO A 99 1.50 -6.58 13.86
C PRO A 99 0.47 -5.59 14.45
N PHE A 100 0.11 -4.56 13.68
CA PHE A 100 -0.95 -3.61 14.02
C PHE A 100 -2.30 -4.04 13.45
N ALA A 101 -3.39 -3.65 14.10
CA ALA A 101 -4.75 -4.01 13.69
C ALA A 101 -5.17 -3.28 12.41
N ASN A 102 -4.73 -2.03 12.24
CA ASN A 102 -5.10 -1.20 11.11
C ASN A 102 -3.99 -0.21 10.73
N ALA A 103 -4.14 0.40 9.55
CA ALA A 103 -3.12 1.28 8.98
C ALA A 103 -3.00 2.62 9.74
N ARG A 104 -4.04 3.02 10.48
CA ARG A 104 -4.04 4.23 11.31
C ARG A 104 -3.21 4.02 12.56
N GLU A 105 -3.39 2.90 13.25
CA GLU A 105 -2.60 2.53 14.44
C GLU A 105 -1.11 2.45 14.11
N ALA A 106 -0.77 1.83 12.97
CA ALA A 106 0.63 1.80 12.48
C ALA A 106 1.17 3.22 12.20
N GLN A 107 0.35 4.13 11.65
CA GLN A 107 0.75 5.52 11.37
C GLN A 107 0.90 6.35 12.65
N GLU A 108 0.02 6.16 13.62
CA GLU A 108 0.11 6.78 14.95
C GLU A 108 1.40 6.33 15.63
N PHE A 109 1.71 5.03 15.57
CA PHE A 109 2.95 4.49 16.11
C PHE A 109 4.21 5.06 15.42
N VAL A 110 4.20 5.20 14.10
CA VAL A 110 5.28 5.89 13.35
C VAL A 110 5.45 7.33 13.84
N SER A 111 4.34 8.02 14.12
CA SER A 111 4.37 9.41 14.58
C SER A 111 4.95 9.53 15.99
N GLU A 112 4.60 8.62 16.91
CA GLU A 112 5.19 8.55 18.25
C GLU A 112 6.69 8.22 18.20
N LEU A 113 7.09 7.27 17.36
CA LEU A 113 8.51 6.97 17.11
C LEU A 113 9.25 8.19 16.54
N GLY A 114 8.64 8.92 15.62
CA GLY A 114 9.20 10.15 15.06
C GLY A 114 9.43 11.23 16.11
N LYS A 115 8.56 11.35 17.12
CA LYS A 115 8.78 12.27 18.27
C LYS A 115 10.00 11.87 19.10
N ALA A 116 10.27 10.58 19.23
CA ALA A 116 11.47 10.04 19.85
C ALA A 116 12.72 10.11 18.95
N GLY A 117 12.62 10.72 17.76
CA GLY A 117 13.71 10.85 16.80
C GLY A 117 14.05 9.54 16.07
N ILE A 118 13.13 8.59 16.03
CA ILE A 118 13.29 7.31 15.34
C ILE A 118 12.62 7.38 13.97
N ASP A 119 13.43 7.26 12.92
CA ASP A 119 12.93 7.12 11.56
C ASP A 119 12.18 5.80 11.41
N SER A 120 10.89 5.90 11.13
CA SER A 120 10.03 4.74 10.94
C SER A 120 9.02 4.98 9.83
N PHE A 121 8.59 3.89 9.19
CA PHE A 121 7.73 3.94 8.02
C PHE A 121 6.63 2.89 8.12
N ARG A 122 5.41 3.25 7.73
CA ARG A 122 4.32 2.28 7.64
C ARG A 122 4.59 1.30 6.49
N PHE A 123 4.50 0.02 6.79
CA PHE A 123 4.65 -1.07 5.82
C PHE A 123 3.43 -2.00 5.88
N THR A 124 2.80 -2.25 4.72
CA THR A 124 1.75 -3.26 4.60
C THR A 124 2.38 -4.53 4.03
N SER A 125 2.25 -5.66 4.72
CA SER A 125 2.71 -6.94 4.17
C SER A 125 1.65 -7.52 3.22
N ASP A 126 2.09 -8.03 2.09
CA ASP A 126 1.23 -8.76 1.16
C ASP A 126 0.74 -10.09 1.77
N ALA A 127 -0.39 -10.59 1.27
CA ALA A 127 -0.94 -11.87 1.69
C ALA A 127 0.05 -13.00 1.30
N GLY A 128 0.58 -13.71 2.30
CA GLY A 128 1.60 -14.74 2.09
C GLY A 128 3.07 -14.27 2.20
N GLN A 129 3.33 -12.98 2.48
CA GLN A 129 4.69 -12.49 2.77
C GLN A 129 5.21 -13.15 4.06
N GLU A 130 6.35 -13.85 3.99
CA GLU A 130 6.97 -14.46 5.17
C GLU A 130 7.62 -13.37 6.04
N VAL A 131 7.14 -13.27 7.28
CA VAL A 131 7.64 -12.35 8.31
C VAL A 131 8.13 -13.21 9.47
N LYS A 132 9.43 -13.18 9.74
CA LYS A 132 10.10 -13.99 10.77
C LYS A 132 10.36 -13.17 12.02
N PRO A 133 10.08 -13.65 13.23
CA PRO A 133 10.56 -12.99 14.44
C PRO A 133 12.10 -12.92 14.45
N LEU A 134 12.66 -11.83 14.98
CA LEU A 134 14.12 -11.59 15.08
C LEU A 134 14.78 -12.37 16.24
#